data_AF-A0ABC9EN30-F1
#
_entry.id   AF-A0ABC9EN30-F1
#
_cell.length_a   1.000
_cell.length_b   1.000
_cell.length_c   1.000
_cell.angle_alpha   90.00
_cell.angle_beta   90.00
_cell.angle_gamma   90.00
#
_symmetry.space_group_name_H-M   'P 1'
#
loop_
_entity.id
_entity.type
_entity.pdbx_description
1 polymer ?
#
loop_
_entity_poly.entity_id
_entity_poly.type
_entity_poly.pdbx_seq_one_letter_code
_entity_poly.pdbx_strand_id
1 'polypeptide(L)'
;MIAPCRCKGTQKYVHRSCLDNWRSTKEGFAFSHCTECRAAFLLRANVPPDRWWLRLKFQLLVVRDHTLIFFIVQLVVAFLGMVVYRFYGDELREMFGYEEHPYAFYAMAILAIVLVGLLYGFFIAIICGQRITERHYHVLAKQELTKEYIVEDLEGADQVPDLDPSHITELKVLGLY
;
A
#
# COMPACT_ATOMS: atom_id res chain seq x y z
N MET A 1 -2.48 0.58 -32.43
CA MET A 1 -3.64 -0.15 -31.89
C MET A 1 -3.28 -1.63 -31.83
N ILE A 2 -3.98 -2.43 -31.01
CA ILE A 2 -3.78 -3.88 -30.89
C ILE A 2 -5.13 -4.60 -30.96
N ALA A 3 -5.15 -5.86 -31.40
CA ALA A 3 -6.31 -6.74 -31.31
C ALA A 3 -6.12 -7.77 -30.18
N PRO A 4 -6.56 -7.47 -28.94
CA PRO A 4 -6.30 -8.33 -27.78
C PRO A 4 -7.21 -9.57 -27.72
N CYS A 5 -8.27 -9.62 -28.53
CA CYS A 5 -9.24 -10.72 -28.53
C CYS A 5 -9.92 -10.84 -29.90
N ARG A 6 -10.70 -11.91 -30.09
CA ARG A 6 -11.38 -12.22 -31.36
C ARG A 6 -12.80 -11.61 -31.48
N CYS A 7 -13.02 -10.45 -30.87
CA CYS A 7 -14.27 -9.71 -31.03
C CYS A 7 -14.49 -9.29 -32.50
N LYS A 8 -15.75 -9.05 -32.89
CA LYS A 8 -16.12 -8.69 -34.27
C LYS A 8 -16.20 -7.17 -34.46
N GLY A 9 -16.00 -6.73 -35.71
CA GLY A 9 -16.16 -5.32 -36.09
C GLY A 9 -15.05 -4.41 -35.57
N THR A 10 -15.36 -3.12 -35.39
CA THR A 10 -14.40 -2.09 -34.94
C THR A 10 -14.03 -2.22 -33.47
N GLN A 11 -14.86 -2.89 -32.65
CA GLN A 11 -14.62 -3.13 -31.23
C GLN A 11 -13.44 -4.09 -30.97
N LYS A 12 -12.89 -4.73 -32.00
CA LYS A 12 -11.72 -5.60 -31.88
C LYS A 12 -10.40 -4.84 -31.70
N TYR A 13 -10.34 -3.58 -32.14
CA TYR A 13 -9.12 -2.76 -32.07
C TYR A 13 -9.18 -1.80 -30.90
N VAL A 14 -8.18 -1.87 -30.02
CA VAL A 14 -8.07 -1.00 -28.83
C VAL A 14 -6.65 -0.43 -28.74
N HIS A 15 -6.51 0.77 -28.16
CA HIS A 15 -5.18 1.27 -27.80
C HIS A 15 -4.60 0.45 -26.65
N ARG A 16 -3.30 0.11 -26.74
CA ARG A 16 -2.58 -0.60 -25.68
C ARG A 16 -2.71 0.09 -24.32
N SER A 17 -2.46 1.41 -24.27
CA SER A 17 -2.60 2.21 -23.05
C SER A 17 -4.02 2.23 -22.48
N CYS A 18 -5.05 2.30 -23.34
CA CYS A 18 -6.44 2.25 -22.89
C CYS A 18 -6.81 0.87 -22.33
N LEU A 19 -6.31 -0.21 -22.96
CA LEU A 19 -6.50 -1.56 -22.46
C LEU A 19 -5.79 -1.78 -21.13
N ASP A 20 -4.56 -1.31 -20.98
CA ASP A 20 -3.79 -1.44 -19.72
C ASP A 20 -4.44 -0.61 -18.59
N ASN A 21 -4.95 0.57 -18.89
CA ASN A 21 -5.73 1.35 -17.92
C ASN A 21 -7.04 0.66 -17.53
N TRP A 22 -7.74 0.04 -18.50
CA TRP A 22 -8.95 -0.73 -18.23
C TRP A 22 -8.66 -1.94 -17.34
N ARG A 23 -7.61 -2.70 -17.64
CA ARG A 23 -7.15 -3.88 -16.88
C ARG A 23 -6.72 -3.55 -15.46
N SER A 24 -6.08 -2.39 -15.24
CA SER A 24 -5.64 -1.98 -13.90
C SER A 24 -6.78 -1.40 -13.04
N THR A 25 -7.82 -0.86 -13.67
CA THR A 25 -8.95 -0.23 -12.97
C THR A 25 -10.09 -1.22 -12.65
N LYS A 26 -10.33 -2.22 -13.51
CA LYS A 26 -11.39 -3.22 -13.31
C LYS A 26 -10.94 -4.35 -12.39
N GLU A 27 -11.88 -4.97 -11.70
CA GLU A 27 -11.62 -6.06 -10.75
C GLU A 27 -11.80 -7.44 -11.38
N GLY A 28 -11.01 -8.42 -10.93
CA GLY A 28 -11.13 -9.82 -11.29
C GLY A 28 -10.72 -10.16 -12.72
N PHE A 29 -11.56 -10.96 -13.38
CA PHE A 29 -11.34 -11.59 -14.70
C PHE A 29 -11.01 -10.61 -15.84
N ALA A 30 -11.32 -9.33 -15.68
CA ALA A 30 -11.04 -8.29 -16.69
C ALA A 30 -9.54 -8.01 -16.91
N PHE A 31 -8.67 -8.49 -16.02
CA PHE A 31 -7.21 -8.32 -16.15
C PHE A 31 -6.61 -9.24 -17.23
N SER A 32 -7.07 -10.49 -17.29
CA SER A 32 -6.54 -11.57 -18.14
C SER A 32 -7.47 -11.95 -19.28
N HIS A 33 -8.74 -11.55 -19.23
CA HIS A 33 -9.73 -11.92 -20.22
C HIS A 33 -10.59 -10.75 -20.67
N CYS A 34 -11.13 -10.87 -21.88
CA CYS A 34 -12.10 -9.92 -22.42
C CYS A 34 -13.44 -10.03 -21.68
N THR A 35 -14.03 -8.90 -21.28
CA THR A 35 -15.34 -8.87 -20.61
C THR A 35 -16.50 -9.23 -21.54
N GLU A 36 -16.35 -9.01 -22.85
CA GLU A 36 -17.40 -9.25 -23.85
C GLU A 36 -17.39 -10.69 -24.36
N CYS A 37 -16.26 -11.13 -24.93
CA CYS A 37 -16.16 -12.45 -25.56
C CYS A 37 -15.57 -13.53 -24.64
N ARG A 38 -15.13 -13.18 -23.42
CA ARG A 38 -14.48 -14.08 -22.44
C ARG A 38 -13.21 -14.77 -22.92
N ALA A 39 -12.66 -14.39 -24.07
CA ALA A 39 -11.39 -14.90 -24.54
C ALA A 39 -10.24 -14.44 -23.63
N ALA A 40 -9.31 -15.34 -23.34
CA ALA A 40 -8.07 -15.03 -22.62
C ALA A 40 -7.15 -14.18 -23.50
N PHE A 41 -6.52 -13.17 -22.88
CA PHE A 41 -5.50 -12.35 -23.51
C PHE A 41 -4.18 -13.12 -23.58
N LEU A 42 -3.42 -12.91 -24.67
CA LEU A 42 -2.05 -13.37 -24.76
C LEU A 42 -1.16 -12.46 -23.91
N LEU A 43 -0.77 -12.91 -22.72
CA LEU A 43 0.08 -12.16 -21.81
C LEU A 43 1.54 -12.57 -21.98
N ARG A 44 2.45 -11.60 -22.10
CA ARG A 44 3.90 -11.79 -22.02
C ARG A 44 4.42 -11.21 -20.71
N ALA A 45 5.16 -12.02 -19.94
CA ALA A 45 5.86 -11.56 -18.74
C ALA A 45 7.16 -10.81 -19.12
N ASN A 46 7.19 -9.51 -18.88
CA ASN A 46 8.37 -8.65 -18.93
C ASN A 46 8.78 -8.29 -17.50
N VAL A 47 9.57 -9.17 -16.90
CA VAL A 47 10.05 -9.05 -15.52
C VAL A 47 11.22 -8.06 -15.47
N PRO A 48 11.07 -6.84 -14.91
CA PRO A 48 12.21 -5.94 -14.78
C PRO A 48 13.20 -6.50 -13.72
N PRO A 49 14.52 -6.39 -13.92
CA PRO A 49 15.52 -6.90 -12.98
C PRO A 49 15.49 -6.19 -11.61
N ASP A 50 14.99 -4.96 -11.55
CA ASP A 50 15.02 -4.10 -10.35
C ASP A 50 13.77 -4.17 -9.46
N ARG A 51 12.98 -5.26 -9.52
CA ARG A 51 11.73 -5.37 -8.71
C ARG A 51 11.95 -5.13 -7.22
N TRP A 52 13.09 -5.57 -6.70
CA TRP A 52 13.46 -5.39 -5.30
C TRP A 52 13.61 -3.92 -4.91
N TRP A 53 14.19 -3.09 -5.79
CA TRP A 53 14.40 -1.66 -5.53
C TRP A 53 13.07 -0.90 -5.47
N LEU A 54 12.13 -1.22 -6.35
CA LEU A 54 10.78 -0.65 -6.32
C LEU A 54 10.06 -1.00 -5.01
N ARG A 55 10.14 -2.27 -4.57
CA ARG A 55 9.60 -2.70 -3.27
C ARG A 55 10.25 -1.93 -2.12
N LEU A 56 11.58 -1.78 -2.12
CA LEU A 56 12.31 -1.07 -1.08
C LEU A 56 11.93 0.41 -1.01
N LYS A 57 11.82 1.09 -2.16
CA LYS A 57 11.40 2.49 -2.24
C LYS A 57 9.98 2.69 -1.70
N PHE A 58 9.06 1.78 -2.02
CA PHE A 58 7.71 1.81 -1.48
C PHE A 58 7.70 1.60 0.04
N GLN A 59 8.43 0.60 0.54
CA GLN A 59 8.58 0.36 1.98
C GLN A 59 9.16 1.58 2.70
N LEU A 60 10.16 2.25 2.13
CA LEU A 60 10.75 3.46 2.72
C LEU A 60 9.78 4.64 2.74
N LEU A 61 8.98 4.85 1.69
CA LEU A 61 7.95 5.89 1.67
C LEU A 61 6.88 5.63 2.75
N VAL A 62 6.43 4.38 2.85
CA VAL A 62 5.48 3.96 3.89
C VAL A 62 6.09 4.21 5.27
N VAL A 63 7.29 3.70 5.55
CA VAL A 63 7.97 3.90 6.85
C VAL A 63 8.14 5.38 7.18
N ARG A 64 8.56 6.21 6.21
CA ARG A 64 8.70 7.66 6.40
C ARG A 64 7.38 8.30 6.82
N ASP A 65 6.29 7.98 6.14
CA ASP A 65 5.00 8.60 6.43
C ASP A 65 4.47 8.14 7.82
N HIS A 66 4.80 6.91 8.24
CA HIS A 66 4.47 6.40 9.58
C HIS A 66 5.26 7.07 10.69
N THR A 67 6.58 7.25 10.49
CA THR A 67 7.42 7.92 11.47
C THR A 67 6.99 9.37 11.64
N LEU A 68 6.64 10.06 10.55
CA LEU A 68 6.10 11.43 10.61
C LEU A 68 4.81 11.51 11.44
N ILE A 69 3.82 10.65 11.19
CA ILE A 69 2.57 10.62 11.97
C ILE A 69 2.85 10.35 13.45
N PHE A 70 3.72 9.38 13.73
CA PHE A 70 4.11 9.04 15.10
C PHE A 70 4.69 10.25 15.84
N PHE A 71 5.66 10.96 15.24
CA PHE A 71 6.25 12.15 15.85
C PHE A 71 5.23 13.27 16.06
N ILE A 72 4.32 13.50 15.11
CA ILE A 72 3.25 14.50 15.25
C ILE A 72 2.36 14.18 16.46
N VAL A 73 1.93 12.92 16.61
CA VAL A 73 1.11 12.51 17.75
C VAL A 73 1.86 12.68 19.07
N GLN A 74 3.14 12.29 19.16
CA GLN A 74 3.93 12.51 20.37
C GLN A 74 4.06 14.00 20.74
N LEU A 75 4.25 14.86 19.74
CA LEU A 75 4.34 16.30 19.97
C LEU A 75 3.02 16.87 20.51
N VAL A 76 1.87 16.41 20.00
CA VAL A 76 0.55 16.82 20.52
C VAL A 76 0.35 16.35 21.95
N VAL A 77 0.69 15.09 22.26
CA VAL A 77 0.60 14.56 23.63
C VAL A 77 1.50 15.33 24.59
N ALA A 78 2.75 15.59 24.19
CA ALA A 78 3.69 16.38 24.99
C ALA A 78 3.18 17.81 25.23
N PHE A 79 2.61 18.45 24.19
CA PHE A 79 2.02 19.77 24.31
C PHE A 79 0.84 19.80 25.28
N LEU A 80 -0.09 18.85 25.17
CA LEU A 80 -1.22 18.73 26.09
C LEU A 80 -0.77 18.45 27.52
N GLY A 81 0.22 17.55 27.70
CA GLY A 81 0.82 17.29 29.01
C GLY A 81 1.45 18.55 29.62
N MET A 82 2.14 19.35 28.81
CA MET A 82 2.70 20.64 29.25
C MET A 82 1.61 21.64 29.65
N VAL A 83 0.51 21.73 28.89
CA VAL A 83 -0.64 22.60 29.22
C VAL A 83 -1.26 22.16 30.55
N VAL A 84 -1.52 20.87 30.75
CA VAL A 84 -2.07 20.34 32.01
C VAL A 84 -1.13 20.64 33.18
N TYR A 85 0.18 20.43 33.01
CA TYR A 85 1.17 20.76 34.03
C TYR A 85 1.19 22.25 34.37
N ARG A 86 1.01 23.13 33.38
CA ARG A 86 0.96 24.58 33.58
C ARG A 86 -0.24 25.02 34.43
N PHE A 87 -1.39 24.34 34.31
CA PHE A 87 -2.63 24.69 35.01
C PHE A 87 -2.79 23.97 36.35
N TYR A 88 -2.39 22.70 36.45
CA TYR A 88 -2.65 21.83 37.60
C TYR A 88 -1.37 21.29 38.25
N GLY A 89 -0.20 21.83 37.89
CA GLY A 89 1.10 21.29 38.31
C GLY A 89 1.32 21.29 39.82
N ASP A 90 0.75 22.25 40.54
CA ASP A 90 0.91 22.36 41.99
C ASP A 90 0.04 21.32 42.74
N GLU A 91 -1.24 21.17 42.37
CA GLU A 91 -2.11 20.11 42.91
C GLU A 91 -1.58 18.70 42.60
N LEU A 92 -1.05 18.49 41.38
CA LEU A 92 -0.43 17.23 40.98
C LEU A 92 0.85 16.91 41.77
N ARG A 93 1.62 17.93 42.18
CA ARG A 93 2.82 17.73 43.00
C ARG A 93 2.48 17.31 44.42
N GLU A 94 1.42 17.88 45.01
CA GLU A 94 0.98 17.53 46.35
C GLU A 94 0.38 16.12 46.42
N MET A 95 -0.49 15.74 45.47
CA MET A 95 -1.11 14.40 45.47
C MET A 95 -0.11 13.24 45.40
N PHE A 96 1.06 13.45 44.80
CA PHE A 96 2.07 12.41 44.58
C PHE A 96 3.28 12.51 45.53
N GLY A 97 3.25 13.37 46.55
CA GLY A 97 4.31 13.44 47.56
C GLY A 97 5.64 13.97 47.03
N TYR A 98 5.59 15.04 46.23
CA TYR A 98 6.77 15.65 45.59
C TYR A 98 7.89 16.07 46.57
N GLU A 99 7.53 16.42 47.81
CA GLU A 99 8.48 16.90 48.83
C GLU A 99 9.57 15.87 49.19
N GLU A 100 9.25 14.57 49.18
CA GLU A 100 10.22 13.54 49.53
C GLU A 100 11.14 13.18 48.35
N HIS A 101 10.58 13.06 47.14
CA HIS A 101 11.31 12.55 45.97
C HIS A 101 10.93 13.27 44.65
N PRO A 102 11.46 14.50 44.42
CA PRO A 102 11.08 15.32 43.27
C PRO A 102 11.49 14.70 41.92
N TYR A 103 12.64 14.01 41.85
CA TYR A 103 13.13 13.37 40.62
C TYR A 103 12.32 12.12 40.24
N ALA A 104 11.83 11.36 41.23
CA ALA A 104 11.04 10.16 41.00
C ALA A 104 9.67 10.50 40.38
N PHE A 105 9.05 11.59 40.85
CA PHE A 105 7.78 12.10 40.31
C PHE A 105 7.89 12.45 38.82
N TYR A 106 8.89 13.25 38.43
CA TYR A 106 9.10 13.60 37.03
C TYR A 106 9.44 12.39 36.17
N ALA A 107 10.26 11.47 36.68
CA ALA A 107 10.61 10.25 35.97
C ALA A 107 9.37 9.39 35.69
N MET A 108 8.49 9.19 36.68
CA MET A 108 7.27 8.39 36.53
C MET A 108 6.24 9.04 35.59
N ALA A 109 6.03 10.36 35.69
CA ALA A 109 5.11 11.08 34.81
C ALA A 109 5.57 11.05 33.35
N ILE A 110 6.86 11.31 33.10
CA ILE A 110 7.45 11.25 31.76
C ILE A 110 7.38 9.82 31.21
N LEU A 111 7.73 8.82 32.03
CA LEU A 111 7.68 7.41 31.63
C LEU A 111 6.25 6.99 31.24
N ALA A 112 5.24 7.37 32.02
CA ALA A 112 3.85 7.05 31.74
C ALA A 112 3.35 7.70 30.45
N ILE A 113 3.65 8.99 30.23
CA ILE A 113 3.30 9.71 29.00
C ILE A 113 3.98 9.07 27.79
N VAL A 114 5.26 8.74 27.90
CA VAL A 114 6.04 8.11 26.83
C VAL A 114 5.50 6.70 26.52
N LEU A 115 5.19 5.88 27.53
CA LEU A 115 4.64 4.53 27.33
C LEU A 115 3.26 4.58 26.68
N VAL A 116 2.34 5.40 27.20
CA VAL A 116 0.99 5.53 26.65
C VAL A 116 1.05 6.12 25.24
N GLY A 117 1.86 7.16 25.05
CA GLY A 117 2.10 7.77 23.74
C GLY A 117 2.67 6.77 22.75
N LEU A 118 3.68 5.99 23.13
CA LEU A 118 4.31 4.97 22.27
C LEU A 118 3.30 3.91 21.85
N LEU A 119 2.55 3.36 22.82
CA LEU A 119 1.55 2.33 22.55
C LEU A 119 0.47 2.86 21.61
N TYR A 120 -0.14 4.00 21.93
CA TYR A 120 -1.22 4.56 21.12
C TYR A 120 -0.75 4.99 19.73
N GLY A 121 0.41 5.65 19.65
CA GLY A 121 1.03 6.04 18.39
C GLY A 121 1.38 4.84 17.52
N PHE A 122 1.88 3.76 18.10
CA PHE A 122 2.17 2.51 17.38
C PHE A 122 0.91 1.84 16.84
N PHE A 123 -0.17 1.77 17.63
CA PHE A 123 -1.45 1.24 17.17
C PHE A 123 -2.03 2.04 15.99
N ILE A 124 -2.04 3.38 16.10
CA ILE A 124 -2.51 4.24 15.00
C ILE A 124 -1.62 4.07 13.76
N ALA A 125 -0.30 4.03 13.93
CA ALA A 125 0.63 3.80 12.84
C ALA A 125 0.37 2.46 12.13
N ILE A 126 0.16 1.36 12.87
CA ILE A 126 -0.18 0.06 12.28
C ILE A 126 -1.50 0.12 11.51
N ILE A 127 -2.56 0.67 12.12
CA ILE A 127 -3.89 0.70 11.50
C ILE A 127 -3.87 1.55 10.23
N CYS A 128 -3.30 2.76 10.31
CA CYS A 128 -3.14 3.64 9.15
C CYS A 128 -2.24 2.98 8.09
N GLY A 129 -1.20 2.29 8.51
CA GLY A 129 -0.29 1.57 7.63
C GLY A 129 -0.89 0.45 6.84
N GLN A 130 -1.63 -0.40 7.52
CA GLN A 130 -2.38 -1.47 6.89
C GLN A 130 -3.36 -0.88 5.89
N ARG A 131 -4.13 0.15 6.27
CA ARG A 131 -5.12 0.79 5.39
C ARG A 131 -4.52 1.50 4.17
N ILE A 132 -3.44 2.25 4.36
CA ILE A 132 -2.75 3.00 3.28
C ILE A 132 -2.05 2.02 2.35
N THR A 133 -1.34 1.04 2.91
CA THR A 133 -0.67 0.01 2.13
C THR A 133 -1.69 -0.79 1.34
N GLU A 134 -2.78 -1.25 1.94
CA GLU A 134 -3.84 -2.00 1.23
C GLU A 134 -4.42 -1.18 0.07
N ARG A 135 -4.78 0.09 0.30
CA ARG A 135 -5.32 0.97 -0.77
C ARG A 135 -4.32 1.25 -1.89
N HIS A 136 -3.10 1.64 -1.54
CA HIS A 136 -2.10 1.99 -2.54
C HIS A 136 -1.52 0.76 -3.23
N TYR A 137 -1.37 -0.36 -2.53
CA TYR A 137 -0.89 -1.61 -3.10
C TYR A 137 -1.88 -2.12 -4.13
N HIS A 138 -3.19 -2.12 -3.87
CA HIS A 138 -4.14 -2.59 -4.88
C HIS A 138 -4.13 -1.74 -6.16
N VAL A 139 -3.96 -0.42 -6.06
CA VAL A 139 -3.94 0.47 -7.23
C VAL A 139 -2.58 0.42 -7.95
N LEU A 140 -1.48 0.56 -7.21
CA LEU A 140 -0.14 0.60 -7.78
C LEU A 140 0.34 -0.78 -8.25
N ALA A 141 0.04 -1.85 -7.50
CA ALA A 141 0.44 -3.20 -7.91
C ALA A 141 -0.30 -3.63 -9.17
N LYS A 142 -1.59 -3.31 -9.33
CA LYS A 142 -2.32 -3.61 -10.57
C LYS A 142 -1.75 -2.86 -11.77
N GLN A 143 -1.39 -1.59 -11.60
CA GLN A 143 -0.74 -0.82 -12.66
C GLN A 143 0.63 -1.40 -13.02
N GLU A 144 1.43 -1.79 -12.03
CA GLU A 144 2.73 -2.40 -12.29
C GLU A 144 2.59 -3.79 -12.93
N LEU A 145 1.62 -4.60 -12.48
CA LEU A 145 1.25 -5.87 -13.09
C LEU A 145 0.84 -5.73 -14.55
N THR A 146 0.15 -4.65 -14.96
CA THR A 146 -0.14 -4.44 -16.40
C THR A 146 1.10 -4.15 -17.24
N LYS A 147 2.16 -3.58 -16.64
CA LYS A 147 3.44 -3.34 -17.32
C LYS A 147 4.31 -4.60 -17.36
N GLU A 148 4.23 -5.43 -16.31
CA GLU A 148 4.91 -6.72 -16.27
C GLU A 148 4.21 -7.74 -17.17
N TYR A 149 2.88 -7.78 -17.21
CA TYR A 149 2.08 -8.68 -18.03
C TYR A 149 1.46 -7.92 -19.21
N ILE A 150 2.23 -7.82 -20.29
CA ILE A 150 1.90 -7.06 -21.49
C ILE A 150 1.03 -7.91 -22.42
N VAL A 151 -0.11 -7.38 -22.88
CA VAL A 151 -0.98 -8.10 -23.85
C VAL A 151 -0.39 -8.03 -25.25
N GLU A 152 -0.13 -9.15 -25.90
CA GLU A 152 0.33 -9.20 -27.29
C GLU A 152 -0.85 -9.20 -28.28
N ASP A 153 -0.56 -8.75 -29.50
CA ASP A 153 -1.57 -8.67 -30.57
C ASP A 153 -1.83 -10.07 -31.15
N LEU A 154 -3.10 -10.49 -31.21
CA LEU A 154 -3.46 -11.80 -31.76
C LEU A 154 -3.32 -11.86 -33.29
N GLU A 155 -3.44 -10.73 -34.00
CA GLU A 155 -3.46 -10.73 -35.48
C GLU A 155 -2.06 -10.90 -36.10
N GLY A 156 -0.99 -10.84 -35.30
CA GLY A 156 0.41 -10.96 -35.77
C GLY A 156 1.27 -11.99 -35.03
N ALA A 157 0.68 -12.84 -34.18
CA ALA A 157 1.40 -13.78 -33.34
C ALA A 157 1.53 -15.17 -34.00
N ASP A 158 2.60 -15.38 -34.76
CA ASP A 158 3.09 -16.73 -35.05
C ASP A 158 3.70 -17.31 -33.76
N GLN A 159 2.95 -18.24 -33.12
CA GLN A 159 3.37 -19.07 -31.98
C GLN A 159 4.23 -18.35 -30.92
N VAL A 160 3.61 -17.47 -30.15
CA VAL A 160 4.20 -17.00 -28.89
C VAL A 160 4.02 -18.13 -27.86
N PRO A 161 5.07 -18.54 -27.12
CA PRO A 161 4.95 -19.59 -26.12
C PRO A 161 3.94 -19.17 -25.04
N ASP A 162 3.11 -20.13 -24.63
CA ASP A 162 2.17 -19.94 -23.52
C ASP A 162 2.90 -19.41 -22.28
N LEU A 163 2.24 -18.51 -21.55
CA LEU A 163 2.75 -17.97 -20.30
C LEU A 163 3.14 -19.13 -19.37
N ASP A 164 4.34 -19.07 -18.77
CA ASP A 164 4.85 -20.10 -17.87
C ASP A 164 3.81 -20.42 -16.76
N PRO A 165 3.48 -21.71 -16.50
CA PRO A 165 2.55 -22.12 -15.46
C PRO A 165 2.76 -21.47 -14.08
N SER A 166 4.00 -21.13 -13.74
CA SER A 166 4.33 -20.42 -12.50
C SER A 166 3.65 -19.04 -12.42
N HIS A 167 3.69 -18.27 -13.51
CA HIS A 167 3.05 -16.96 -13.64
C HIS A 167 1.52 -17.07 -13.68
N ILE A 168 0.96 -18.10 -14.32
CA ILE A 168 -0.48 -18.37 -14.29
C ILE A 168 -0.95 -18.64 -12.85
N THR A 169 -0.17 -19.41 -12.10
CA THR A 169 -0.47 -19.72 -10.70
C THR A 169 -0.43 -18.46 -9.83
N GLU A 170 0.55 -17.59 -10.05
CA GLU A 170 0.62 -16.28 -9.37
C GLU A 170 -0.61 -15.43 -9.67
N LEU A 171 -1.01 -15.31 -10.94
CA LEU A 171 -2.21 -14.56 -11.33
C LEU A 171 -3.50 -15.14 -10.72
N LYS A 172 -3.60 -16.48 -10.59
CA LYS A 172 -4.72 -17.15 -9.90
C LYS A 172 -4.75 -16.85 -8.40
N VAL A 173 -3.60 -16.85 -7.72
CA VAL A 173 -3.48 -16.50 -6.29
C VAL A 173 -3.92 -15.05 -6.05
N LEU A 174 -3.64 -14.16 -7.01
CA LEU A 174 -4.09 -12.77 -6.98
C LEU A 174 -5.57 -12.57 -7.39
N GLY A 175 -6.26 -13.62 -7.82
CA GLY A 175 -7.66 -13.56 -8.30
C GLY A 175 -7.82 -12.80 -9.63
N LEU A 176 -6.75 -12.73 -10.44
CA LEU A 176 -6.68 -11.98 -11.70
C LEU A 176 -6.77 -12.89 -12.94
N TYR A 177 -6.95 -14.20 -12.76
CA TYR A 177 -7.05 -15.21 -13.82
C TYR A 177 -8.34 -16.03 -13.69
#